data_AF-A0AAN8F4A5-F1
#
_entry.id   AF-A0AAN8F4A5-F1
#
_cell.length_a   1.000
_cell.length_b   1.000
_cell.length_c   1.000
_cell.angle_alpha   90.00
_cell.angle_beta   90.00
_cell.angle_gamma   90.00
#
_symmetry.space_group_name_H-M   'P 1'
#
loop_
_entity.id
_entity.type
_entity.pdbx_description
1 polymer ?
#
loop_
_entity_poly.entity_id
_entity_poly.type
_entity_poly.pdbx_seq_one_letter_code
_entity_poly.pdbx_strand_id
1 'polypeptide(L)'
;VIPSNLNVVKSTLIYPANEKVIAKYRQEEKFIIHETAEDYNTITVEYIKKYQMDLKWLYNVLSKESEADRIIFEDPDPHNGFILSPDIKWDGTSLENLYVLAMIHRKGVRSIRDLTADDLPLLENLRTKSLSAIREKYGVRPDQIRAYFHYQPCFYHLHVHFVSLKYDAPASSTLAAVLLDDVINNLKITSDYYKRATLTFARKRSDKLLQMFREAGRCEE
;
A
#
# COMPACT_ATOMS: atom_id res chain seq x y z
N VAL A 1 -8.06 38.63 -17.65
CA VAL A 1 -6.78 38.18 -17.06
C VAL A 1 -7.10 37.09 -16.05
N ILE A 2 -6.53 35.89 -16.18
CA ILE A 2 -6.76 34.82 -15.20
C ILE A 2 -6.00 35.20 -13.91
N PRO A 3 -6.65 35.16 -12.73
CA PRO A 3 -5.98 35.41 -11.45
C PRO A 3 -4.73 34.54 -11.26
N SER A 4 -3.63 35.14 -10.77
CA SER A 4 -2.34 34.45 -10.63
C SER A 4 -2.40 33.23 -9.70
N ASN A 5 -3.26 33.27 -8.69
CA ASN A 5 -3.51 32.14 -7.78
C ASN A 5 -4.15 30.92 -8.46
N LEU A 6 -4.70 31.06 -9.66
CA LEU A 6 -5.23 29.96 -10.47
C LEU A 6 -4.20 29.38 -11.46
N ASN A 7 -3.02 30.01 -11.59
CA ASN A 7 -1.96 29.62 -12.53
C ASN A 7 -0.74 28.99 -11.83
N VAL A 8 -0.94 28.39 -10.65
CA VAL A 8 0.14 27.80 -9.86
C VAL A 8 0.61 26.48 -10.48
N VAL A 9 1.92 26.31 -10.63
CA VAL A 9 2.55 25.06 -11.08
C VAL A 9 3.22 24.37 -9.89
N LYS A 10 2.81 23.13 -9.59
CA LYS A 10 3.52 22.31 -8.61
C LYS A 10 4.80 21.76 -9.26
N SER A 11 5.94 22.26 -8.81
CA SER A 11 7.27 21.84 -9.28
C SER A 11 7.99 21.02 -8.22
N THR A 12 8.62 19.92 -8.62
CA THR A 12 9.47 19.10 -7.74
C THR A 12 10.82 18.91 -8.40
N LEU A 13 11.89 19.36 -7.75
CA LEU A 13 13.28 19.21 -8.22
C LEU A 13 13.97 18.11 -7.40
N ILE A 14 14.54 17.12 -8.08
CA ILE A 14 15.35 16.06 -7.46
C ILE A 14 16.79 16.24 -7.94
N TYR A 15 17.69 16.64 -7.04
CA TYR A 15 19.10 16.86 -7.35
C TYR A 15 20.01 16.45 -6.15
N PRO A 16 21.08 15.67 -6.39
CA PRO A 16 21.42 15.00 -7.64
C PRO A 16 20.45 13.83 -7.93
N ALA A 17 20.02 13.69 -9.18
CA ALA A 17 19.23 12.54 -9.60
C ALA A 17 20.16 11.35 -9.87
N ASN A 18 20.00 10.26 -9.11
CA ASN A 18 20.72 9.01 -9.34
C ASN A 18 19.91 8.07 -10.27
N GLU A 19 20.55 6.98 -10.70
CA GLU A 19 19.90 5.99 -11.59
C GLU A 19 18.59 5.42 -11.03
N LYS A 20 18.47 5.28 -9.70
CA LYS A 20 17.22 4.80 -9.07
C LYS A 20 16.07 5.78 -9.28
N VAL A 21 16.34 7.08 -9.14
CA VAL A 21 15.36 8.14 -9.41
C VAL A 21 14.98 8.14 -10.88
N ILE A 22 15.95 8.08 -11.79
CA ILE A 22 15.70 8.06 -13.24
C ILE A 22 14.82 6.85 -13.62
N ALA A 23 15.18 5.65 -13.18
CA ALA A 23 14.40 4.43 -13.43
C ALA A 23 12.97 4.51 -12.89
N LYS A 24 12.75 5.14 -11.73
CA LYS A 24 11.42 5.33 -11.15
C LYS A 24 10.49 6.12 -12.08
N TYR A 25 10.98 7.22 -12.65
CA TYR A 25 10.18 8.12 -13.50
C TYR A 25 10.20 7.77 -14.99
N ARG A 26 11.11 6.89 -15.44
CA ARG A 26 11.14 6.40 -16.82
C ARG A 26 9.83 5.69 -17.18
N GLN A 27 9.28 6.05 -18.35
CA GLN A 27 8.17 5.33 -18.95
C GLN A 27 8.66 4.00 -19.49
N GLU A 28 7.93 2.94 -19.16
CA GLU A 28 8.25 1.57 -19.54
C GLU A 28 6.96 0.79 -19.79
N GLU A 29 7.07 -0.23 -20.63
CA GLU A 29 6.03 -1.23 -20.79
C GLU A 29 5.78 -1.96 -19.46
N LYS A 30 4.52 -2.37 -19.27
CA LYS A 30 4.08 -3.12 -18.09
C LYS A 30 3.57 -4.48 -18.51
N PHE A 31 3.89 -5.47 -17.70
CA PHE A 31 3.56 -6.87 -17.91
C PHE A 31 2.71 -7.35 -16.75
N ILE A 32 1.68 -8.14 -17.06
CA ILE A 32 0.81 -8.76 -16.06
C ILE A 32 1.44 -10.08 -15.63
N ILE A 33 1.45 -10.32 -14.32
CA ILE A 33 1.91 -11.56 -13.69
C ILE A 33 0.72 -12.18 -12.97
N HIS A 34 0.51 -13.47 -13.19
CA HIS A 34 -0.46 -14.29 -12.46
C HIS A 34 0.29 -15.20 -11.50
N GLU A 35 0.52 -14.73 -10.28
CA GLU A 35 1.32 -15.45 -9.30
C GLU A 35 0.47 -16.46 -8.54
N THR A 36 0.79 -17.75 -8.69
CA THR A 36 0.20 -18.82 -7.89
C THR A 36 0.75 -18.82 -6.46
N ALA A 37 0.12 -19.60 -5.57
CA ALA A 37 0.68 -19.83 -4.23
C ALA A 37 2.10 -20.43 -4.27
N GLU A 38 2.38 -21.31 -5.23
CA GLU A 38 3.71 -21.90 -5.42
C GLU A 38 4.72 -20.84 -5.87
N ASP A 39 4.37 -20.01 -6.85
CA ASP A 39 5.23 -18.93 -7.35
C ASP A 39 5.54 -17.91 -6.25
N TYR A 40 4.56 -17.59 -5.39
CA TYR A 40 4.80 -16.73 -4.24
C TYR A 40 5.92 -17.30 -3.36
N ASN A 41 5.83 -18.58 -2.99
CA ASN A 41 6.77 -19.22 -2.08
C ASN A 41 8.15 -19.44 -2.70
N THR A 42 8.22 -19.74 -4.00
CA THR A 42 9.47 -20.09 -4.68
C THR A 42 10.18 -18.90 -5.32
N ILE A 43 9.44 -17.86 -5.72
CA ILE A 43 9.96 -16.68 -6.45
C ILE A 43 9.83 -15.42 -5.60
N THR A 44 8.60 -15.06 -5.21
CA THR A 44 8.33 -13.76 -4.57
C THR A 44 8.94 -13.67 -3.17
N VAL A 45 8.90 -14.74 -2.38
CA VAL A 45 9.56 -14.79 -1.07
C VAL A 45 11.08 -14.61 -1.21
N GLU A 46 11.70 -15.19 -2.22
CA GLU A 46 13.13 -14.98 -2.51
C GLU A 46 13.42 -13.55 -2.96
N TYR A 47 12.54 -12.95 -3.76
CA TYR A 47 12.63 -11.54 -4.09
C TYR A 47 12.58 -10.65 -2.84
N ILE A 48 11.63 -10.92 -1.93
CA ILE A 48 11.49 -10.17 -0.68
C ILE A 48 12.79 -10.25 0.13
N LYS A 49 13.32 -11.46 0.32
CA LYS A 49 14.59 -11.66 1.07
C LYS A 49 15.77 -10.89 0.47
N LYS A 50 15.86 -10.82 -0.86
CA LYS A 50 17.00 -10.21 -1.57
C LYS A 50 16.88 -8.69 -1.76
N TYR A 51 15.67 -8.19 -2.00
CA TYR A 51 15.45 -6.85 -2.53
C TYR A 51 14.55 -5.96 -1.67
N GLN A 52 13.96 -6.47 -0.59
CA GLN A 52 13.19 -5.63 0.32
C GLN A 52 14.07 -4.51 0.89
N MET A 53 13.53 -3.30 0.91
CA MET A 53 14.17 -2.15 1.55
C MET A 53 14.17 -2.26 3.07
N ASP A 54 15.13 -1.60 3.71
CA ASP A 54 15.14 -1.45 5.16
C ASP A 54 13.85 -0.78 5.65
N LEU A 55 13.23 -1.40 6.66
CA LEU A 55 12.00 -0.94 7.31
C LEU A 55 12.27 -0.09 8.55
N LYS A 56 13.53 0.31 8.83
CA LYS A 56 13.86 1.16 9.97
C LYS A 56 13.00 2.43 10.06
N TRP A 57 12.78 3.11 8.93
CA TRP A 57 11.93 4.31 8.89
C TRP A 57 10.50 4.03 9.40
N LEU A 58 9.95 2.87 9.03
CA LEU A 58 8.62 2.44 9.43
C LEU A 58 8.59 2.14 10.92
N TYR A 59 9.61 1.45 11.44
CA TYR A 59 9.70 1.16 12.86
C TYR A 59 9.86 2.42 13.71
N ASN A 60 10.57 3.43 13.21
CA ASN A 60 10.67 4.73 13.88
C ASN A 60 9.30 5.44 13.95
N VAL A 61 8.46 5.32 12.93
CA VAL A 61 7.07 5.82 12.99
C VAL A 61 6.25 5.02 14.02
N LEU A 62 6.34 3.70 14.00
CA LEU A 62 5.61 2.82 14.93
C LEU A 62 6.06 3.00 16.39
N SER A 63 7.33 3.33 16.64
CA SER A 63 7.87 3.66 17.98
C SER A 63 7.73 5.14 18.35
N LYS A 64 7.16 5.97 17.46
CA LYS A 64 7.01 7.42 17.61
C LYS A 64 8.33 8.19 17.74
N GLU A 65 9.43 7.61 17.28
CA GLU A 65 10.73 8.27 17.14
C GLU A 65 10.75 9.25 15.95
N SER A 66 9.83 9.11 15.00
CA SER A 66 9.65 10.02 13.86
C SER A 66 8.18 10.19 13.49
N GLU A 67 7.81 11.34 12.93
CA GLU A 67 6.46 11.65 12.41
C GLU A 67 5.32 11.53 13.45
N ALA A 68 5.65 11.55 14.75
CA ALA A 68 4.70 11.34 15.84
C ALA A 68 3.59 12.41 15.87
N ASP A 69 3.92 13.65 15.52
CA ASP A 69 3.02 14.79 15.43
C ASP A 69 2.00 14.67 14.29
N ARG A 70 2.28 13.82 13.29
CA ARG A 70 1.40 13.61 12.13
C ARG A 70 0.38 12.50 12.35
N ILE A 71 0.48 11.74 13.45
CA ILE A 71 -0.45 10.65 13.76
C ILE A 71 -1.88 11.20 13.88
N ILE A 72 -2.81 10.57 13.18
CA ILE A 72 -4.24 10.87 13.20
C ILE A 72 -4.92 10.07 14.29
N PHE A 73 -4.56 8.79 14.38
CA PHE A 73 -5.15 7.83 15.29
C PHE A 73 -4.14 6.71 15.54
N GLU A 74 -4.18 6.13 16.74
CA GLU A 74 -3.44 4.92 17.07
C GLU A 74 -4.31 4.00 17.92
N ASP A 75 -4.33 2.73 17.55
CA ASP A 75 -4.76 1.63 18.40
C ASP A 75 -3.49 0.91 18.88
N PRO A 76 -3.10 1.02 20.17
CA PRO A 76 -1.81 0.56 20.64
C PRO A 76 -1.73 -0.97 20.85
N ASP A 77 -2.79 -1.72 20.55
CA ASP A 77 -2.78 -3.17 20.66
C ASP A 77 -1.65 -3.78 19.81
N PRO A 78 -0.75 -4.61 20.38
CA PRO A 78 0.42 -5.09 19.66
C PRO A 78 0.10 -6.11 18.55
N HIS A 79 -1.12 -6.66 18.52
CA HIS A 79 -1.53 -7.69 17.59
C HIS A 79 -2.54 -7.20 16.55
N ASN A 80 -3.58 -6.51 17.01
CA ASN A 80 -4.72 -6.01 16.23
C ASN A 80 -4.76 -4.48 16.11
N GLY A 81 -3.74 -3.80 16.63
CA GLY A 81 -3.60 -2.35 16.60
C GLY A 81 -2.73 -1.84 15.44
N PHE A 82 -2.79 -0.52 15.23
CA PHE A 82 -2.16 0.16 14.10
C PHE A 82 -2.05 1.68 14.35
N ILE A 83 -1.17 2.33 13.59
CA ILE A 83 -1.10 3.79 13.46
C ILE A 83 -1.75 4.22 12.14
N LEU A 84 -2.55 5.27 12.19
CA LEU A 84 -3.07 5.99 11.02
C LEU A 84 -2.35 7.34 10.89
N SER A 85 -1.76 7.62 9.73
CA SER A 85 -1.07 8.88 9.45
C SER A 85 -1.26 9.34 8.00
N PRO A 86 -1.09 10.63 7.68
CA PRO A 86 -1.05 11.10 6.30
C PRO A 86 0.03 10.39 5.48
N ASP A 87 -0.28 10.01 4.24
CA ASP A 87 0.71 9.49 3.30
C ASP A 87 1.62 10.64 2.83
N ILE A 88 2.89 10.33 2.53
CA ILE A 88 3.86 11.31 2.02
C ILE A 88 3.41 11.99 0.71
N LYS A 89 2.49 11.38 -0.05
CA LYS A 89 1.93 11.94 -1.29
C LYS A 89 0.92 13.06 -1.03
N TRP A 90 0.39 13.19 0.19
CA TRP A 90 -0.59 14.19 0.53
C TRP A 90 0.03 15.30 1.38
N ASP A 91 -0.17 16.54 0.93
CA ASP A 91 0.32 17.75 1.60
C ASP A 91 -0.55 18.19 2.79
N GLY A 92 -1.68 17.52 3.01
CA GLY A 92 -2.60 17.83 4.12
C GLY A 92 -3.52 19.02 3.85
N THR A 93 -3.51 19.59 2.64
CA THR A 93 -4.20 20.85 2.34
C THR A 93 -5.60 20.63 1.78
N SER A 94 -5.70 19.88 0.67
CA SER A 94 -6.99 19.61 0.02
C SER A 94 -7.55 18.27 0.47
N LEU A 95 -8.82 18.23 0.84
CA LEU A 95 -9.50 16.96 1.14
C LEU A 95 -9.84 16.17 -0.13
N GLU A 96 -9.82 16.80 -1.30
CA GLU A 96 -10.12 16.12 -2.56
C GLU A 96 -9.08 15.07 -2.89
N ASN A 97 -7.80 15.34 -2.56
CA ASN A 97 -6.68 14.41 -2.68
C ASN A 97 -6.27 13.78 -1.34
N LEU A 98 -7.19 13.72 -0.36
CA LEU A 98 -6.93 13.07 0.93
C LEU A 98 -6.35 11.67 0.71
N TYR A 99 -5.21 11.43 1.35
CA TYR A 99 -4.51 10.16 1.32
C TYR A 99 -3.90 9.91 2.70
N VAL A 100 -4.42 8.91 3.40
CA VAL A 100 -3.89 8.47 4.68
C VAL A 100 -3.55 6.97 4.64
N LEU A 101 -2.63 6.55 5.48
CA LEU A 101 -2.04 5.23 5.50
C LEU A 101 -2.19 4.64 6.91
N ALA A 102 -2.74 3.44 7.02
CA ALA A 102 -2.77 2.67 8.25
C ALA A 102 -1.65 1.62 8.24
N MET A 103 -0.79 1.60 9.26
CA MET A 103 0.35 0.69 9.40
C MET A 103 0.21 -0.09 10.69
N ILE A 104 0.17 -1.42 10.60
CA ILE A 104 -0.09 -2.28 11.76
C ILE A 104 1.09 -2.30 12.73
N HIS A 105 0.86 -2.50 14.03
CA HIS A 105 1.95 -2.68 15.00
C HIS A 105 2.62 -4.04 14.87
N ARG A 106 1.82 -5.08 14.62
CA ARG A 106 2.28 -6.47 14.50
C ARG A 106 3.33 -6.59 13.41
N LYS A 107 4.52 -7.09 13.77
CA LYS A 107 5.61 -7.33 12.82
C LYS A 107 5.43 -8.65 12.08
N GLY A 108 6.06 -8.78 10.92
CA GLY A 108 6.16 -10.03 10.17
C GLY A 108 4.99 -10.36 9.25
N VAL A 109 3.96 -9.51 9.18
CA VAL A 109 2.89 -9.62 8.16
C VAL A 109 3.31 -8.77 6.96
N ARG A 110 3.72 -9.41 5.86
CA ARG A 110 4.40 -8.74 4.74
C ARG A 110 3.42 -8.12 3.75
N SER A 111 2.31 -8.81 3.48
CA SER A 111 1.26 -8.38 2.54
C SER A 111 -0.01 -9.21 2.77
N ILE A 112 -1.02 -9.04 1.91
CA ILE A 112 -2.25 -9.83 1.96
C ILE A 112 -2.01 -11.36 1.84
N ARG A 113 -0.87 -11.80 1.30
CA ARG A 113 -0.47 -13.22 1.23
C ARG A 113 -0.35 -13.89 2.60
N ASP A 114 0.02 -13.11 3.62
CA ASP A 114 0.21 -13.63 4.98
C ASP A 114 -1.10 -13.65 5.80
N LEU A 115 -2.17 -13.03 5.29
CA LEU A 115 -3.44 -12.91 6.00
C LEU A 115 -4.25 -14.22 6.03
N THR A 116 -4.93 -14.43 7.16
CA THR A 116 -5.82 -15.54 7.45
C THR A 116 -7.08 -15.06 8.16
N ALA A 117 -8.06 -15.94 8.39
CA ALA A 117 -9.25 -15.61 9.18
C ALA A 117 -8.92 -15.14 10.61
N ASP A 118 -7.80 -15.57 11.19
CA ASP A 118 -7.36 -15.12 12.53
C ASP A 118 -7.04 -13.61 12.56
N ASP A 119 -6.76 -13.03 11.39
CA ASP A 119 -6.47 -11.60 11.24
C ASP A 119 -7.73 -10.75 11.02
N LEU A 120 -8.93 -11.35 10.97
CA LEU A 120 -10.19 -10.61 10.82
C LEU A 120 -10.38 -9.50 11.87
N PRO A 121 -10.08 -9.70 13.17
CA PRO A 121 -10.18 -8.62 14.17
C PRO A 121 -9.32 -7.40 13.83
N LEU A 122 -8.06 -7.62 13.38
CA LEU A 122 -7.17 -6.56 12.90
C LEU A 122 -7.77 -5.84 11.68
N LEU A 123 -8.27 -6.58 10.70
CA LEU A 123 -8.83 -6.00 9.46
C LEU A 123 -10.11 -5.18 9.72
N GLU A 124 -10.97 -5.67 10.60
CA GLU A 124 -12.19 -4.99 11.04
C GLU A 124 -11.85 -3.72 11.85
N ASN A 125 -10.81 -3.77 12.71
CA ASN A 125 -10.28 -2.58 13.40
C ASN A 125 -9.73 -1.55 12.41
N LEU A 126 -8.91 -1.99 11.45
CA LEU A 126 -8.35 -1.14 10.40
C LEU A 126 -9.47 -0.42 9.65
N ARG A 127 -10.54 -1.13 9.25
CA ARG A 127 -11.69 -0.53 8.56
C ARG A 127 -12.42 0.48 9.45
N THR A 128 -12.91 0.01 10.59
CA THR A 128 -13.85 0.78 11.42
C THR A 128 -13.17 1.98 12.08
N LYS A 129 -12.04 1.77 12.73
CA LYS A 129 -11.34 2.82 13.49
C LYS A 129 -10.72 3.86 12.57
N SER A 130 -10.18 3.47 11.41
CA SER A 130 -9.64 4.44 10.45
C SER A 130 -10.73 5.32 9.85
N LEU A 131 -11.85 4.75 9.40
CA LEU A 131 -12.94 5.54 8.82
C LEU A 131 -13.58 6.48 9.85
N SER A 132 -13.71 6.06 11.11
CA SER A 132 -14.13 6.93 12.20
C SER A 132 -13.15 8.07 12.44
N ALA A 133 -11.84 7.77 12.54
CA ALA A 133 -10.81 8.79 12.76
C ALA A 133 -10.71 9.79 11.60
N ILE A 134 -10.85 9.34 10.35
CA ILE A 134 -10.88 10.21 9.17
C ILE A 134 -12.10 11.14 9.23
N ARG A 135 -13.27 10.61 9.57
CA ARG A 135 -14.49 11.42 9.73
C ARG A 135 -14.33 12.45 10.85
N GLU A 136 -13.82 12.04 12.01
CA GLU A 136 -13.65 12.92 13.16
C GLU A 136 -12.67 14.06 12.87
N LYS A 137 -11.51 13.74 12.28
CA LYS A 137 -10.46 14.73 12.02
C LYS A 137 -10.75 15.65 10.83
N TYR A 138 -11.36 15.12 9.76
CA TYR A 138 -11.49 15.83 8.49
C TYR A 138 -12.92 16.06 8.01
N GLY A 139 -13.93 15.54 8.72
CA GLY A 139 -15.34 15.65 8.33
C GLY A 139 -15.72 14.84 7.08
N VAL A 140 -14.82 14.00 6.55
CA VAL A 140 -15.07 13.20 5.35
C VAL A 140 -15.92 11.98 5.69
N ARG A 141 -16.95 11.70 4.89
CA ARG A 141 -17.82 10.54 5.15
C ARG A 141 -17.10 9.23 4.78
N PRO A 142 -17.31 8.14 5.55
CA PRO A 142 -16.72 6.83 5.26
C PRO A 142 -17.02 6.31 3.84
N ASP A 143 -18.23 6.56 3.32
CA ASP A 143 -18.65 6.17 1.97
C ASP A 143 -18.02 7.02 0.85
N GLN A 144 -17.18 8.01 1.21
CA GLN A 144 -16.37 8.80 0.28
C GLN A 144 -14.88 8.41 0.31
N ILE A 145 -14.53 7.32 0.99
CA ILE A 145 -13.17 6.82 1.13
C ILE A 145 -13.05 5.42 0.50
N ARG A 146 -12.07 5.26 -0.39
CA ARG A 146 -11.61 3.96 -0.89
C ARG A 146 -10.56 3.41 0.06
N ALA A 147 -10.77 2.21 0.60
CA ALA A 147 -9.81 1.51 1.47
C ALA A 147 -9.26 0.26 0.76
N TYR A 148 -7.94 0.16 0.60
CA TYR A 148 -7.33 -0.94 -0.15
C TYR A 148 -5.88 -1.23 0.25
N PHE A 149 -5.44 -2.45 -0.02
CA PHE A 149 -4.04 -2.88 0.03
C PHE A 149 -3.41 -2.75 -1.34
N HIS A 150 -2.10 -2.52 -1.39
CA HIS A 150 -1.34 -2.80 -2.61
C HIS A 150 -0.91 -4.27 -2.67
N TYR A 151 -1.06 -4.87 -3.84
CA TYR A 151 -0.42 -6.13 -4.21
C TYR A 151 0.25 -6.00 -5.58
N GLN A 152 1.57 -6.03 -5.68
CA GLN A 152 2.57 -6.10 -4.60
C GLN A 152 2.77 -4.74 -3.89
N PRO A 153 3.08 -4.70 -2.59
CA PRO A 153 3.29 -3.45 -1.87
C PRO A 153 4.64 -2.79 -2.19
N CYS A 154 4.77 -1.49 -1.91
CA CYS A 154 6.05 -0.78 -2.04
C CYS A 154 7.08 -1.15 -0.96
N PHE A 155 6.61 -1.65 0.18
CA PHE A 155 7.41 -2.19 1.27
C PHE A 155 6.61 -3.31 1.95
N TYR A 156 7.29 -4.36 2.41
CA TYR A 156 6.65 -5.59 2.90
C TYR A 156 6.42 -5.56 4.41
N HIS A 157 5.53 -4.66 4.81
CA HIS A 157 4.88 -4.63 6.12
C HIS A 157 3.45 -4.18 5.88
N LEU A 158 2.47 -4.95 6.36
CA LEU A 158 1.08 -4.75 5.99
C LEU A 158 0.60 -3.33 6.30
N HIS A 159 0.02 -2.69 5.30
CA HIS A 159 -0.56 -1.36 5.41
C HIS A 159 -1.78 -1.22 4.50
N VAL A 160 -2.70 -0.33 4.90
CA VAL A 160 -3.93 -0.03 4.17
C VAL A 160 -3.93 1.43 3.74
N HIS A 161 -4.21 1.68 2.48
CA HIS A 161 -4.41 3.01 1.93
C HIS A 161 -5.88 3.41 2.10
N PHE A 162 -6.14 4.59 2.65
CA PHE A 162 -7.45 5.22 2.71
C PHE A 162 -7.40 6.52 1.91
N VAL A 163 -8.14 6.56 0.81
CA VAL A 163 -8.02 7.60 -0.20
C VAL A 163 -9.39 8.17 -0.54
N SER A 164 -9.49 9.48 -0.65
CA SER A 164 -10.71 10.15 -1.15
C SER A 164 -11.13 9.58 -2.51
N LEU A 165 -12.43 9.28 -2.68
CA LEU A 165 -12.98 8.84 -3.98
C LEU A 165 -12.88 9.90 -5.08
N LYS A 166 -12.70 11.18 -4.70
CA LYS A 166 -12.45 12.27 -5.66
C LYS A 166 -11.04 12.22 -6.25
N TYR A 167 -10.14 11.47 -5.63
CA TYR A 167 -8.76 11.37 -6.07
C TYR A 167 -8.52 10.11 -6.91
N ASP A 168 -8.07 10.32 -8.14
CA ASP A 168 -7.50 9.25 -8.97
C ASP A 168 -6.04 9.02 -8.55
N ALA A 169 -5.87 8.36 -7.41
CA ALA A 169 -4.56 8.12 -6.83
C ALA A 169 -3.72 7.17 -7.69
N PRO A 170 -2.40 7.40 -7.79
CA PRO A 170 -1.51 6.42 -8.42
C PRO A 170 -1.64 5.04 -7.77
N ALA A 171 -1.63 4.00 -8.59
CA ALA A 171 -1.73 2.59 -8.18
C ALA A 171 -3.06 2.19 -7.51
N SER A 172 -4.16 2.90 -7.77
CA SER A 172 -5.52 2.46 -7.42
C SER A 172 -6.17 1.54 -8.46
N SER A 173 -5.44 1.08 -9.48
CA SER A 173 -5.97 0.18 -10.51
C SER A 173 -6.14 -1.24 -9.98
N THR A 174 -6.98 -2.04 -10.63
CA THR A 174 -7.26 -3.45 -10.28
C THR A 174 -6.03 -4.36 -10.33
N LEU A 175 -4.95 -3.93 -10.98
CA LEU A 175 -3.66 -4.65 -11.07
C LEU A 175 -2.66 -4.24 -9.98
N ALA A 176 -3.09 -3.41 -9.02
CA ALA A 176 -2.29 -2.95 -7.90
C ALA A 176 -3.08 -2.91 -6.59
N ALA A 177 -4.38 -2.58 -6.64
CA ALA A 177 -5.22 -2.40 -5.46
C ALA A 177 -6.15 -3.60 -5.23
N VAL A 178 -6.21 -4.06 -3.97
CA VAL A 178 -7.18 -5.07 -3.50
C VAL A 178 -7.98 -4.45 -2.35
N LEU A 179 -9.30 -4.33 -2.50
CA LEU A 179 -10.15 -3.64 -1.54
C LEU A 179 -10.12 -4.32 -0.16
N LEU A 180 -10.09 -3.52 0.90
CA LEU A 180 -10.09 -4.04 2.28
C LEU A 180 -11.33 -4.90 2.56
N ASP A 181 -12.50 -4.47 2.09
CA ASP A 181 -13.75 -5.22 2.27
C ASP A 181 -13.75 -6.55 1.53
N ASP A 182 -13.14 -6.60 0.34
CA ASP A 182 -12.99 -7.85 -0.41
C ASP A 182 -12.03 -8.82 0.31
N VAL A 183 -10.94 -8.30 0.88
CA VAL A 183 -10.00 -9.11 1.70
C VAL A 183 -10.73 -9.72 2.90
N ILE A 184 -11.49 -8.90 3.64
CA ILE A 184 -12.30 -9.35 4.78
C ILE A 184 -13.31 -10.42 4.33
N ASN A 185 -14.04 -10.17 3.23
CA ASN A 185 -15.04 -11.09 2.73
C ASN A 185 -14.41 -12.43 2.29
N ASN A 186 -13.30 -12.39 1.56
CA ASN A 186 -12.59 -13.58 1.08
C ASN A 186 -12.12 -14.46 2.25
N LEU A 187 -11.62 -13.86 3.34
CA LEU A 187 -11.19 -14.58 4.53
C LEU A 187 -12.34 -15.14 5.36
N LYS A 188 -13.53 -14.50 5.32
CA LYS A 188 -14.77 -15.05 5.89
C LYS A 188 -15.29 -16.26 5.11
N ILE A 189 -15.09 -16.28 3.80
CA ILE A 189 -15.48 -17.40 2.93
C ILE A 189 -14.49 -18.58 3.09
N THR A 190 -13.20 -18.30 3.02
CA THR A 190 -12.13 -19.31 3.10
C THR A 190 -11.00 -18.78 3.98
N SER A 191 -10.77 -19.43 5.12
CA SER A 191 -9.86 -18.93 6.17
C SER A 191 -8.40 -18.74 5.73
N ASP A 192 -7.97 -19.42 4.68
CA ASP A 192 -6.63 -19.34 4.09
C ASP A 192 -6.65 -18.86 2.63
N TYR A 193 -7.70 -18.13 2.21
CA TYR A 193 -7.93 -17.73 0.81
C TYR A 193 -6.66 -17.20 0.12
N TYR A 194 -5.98 -16.23 0.74
CA TYR A 194 -4.82 -15.57 0.15
C TYR A 194 -3.56 -16.43 0.12
N LYS A 195 -3.50 -17.49 0.93
CA LYS A 195 -2.43 -18.50 0.85
C LYS A 195 -2.58 -19.40 -0.38
N ARG A 196 -3.78 -19.48 -0.97
CA ARG A 196 -4.11 -20.41 -2.06
C ARG A 196 -4.37 -19.71 -3.40
N ALA A 197 -4.96 -18.53 -3.35
CA ALA A 197 -5.39 -17.81 -4.54
C ALA A 197 -4.22 -17.47 -5.48
N THR A 198 -4.47 -17.49 -6.78
CA THR A 198 -3.59 -16.82 -7.75
C THR A 198 -3.85 -15.32 -7.67
N LEU A 199 -2.81 -14.54 -7.41
CA LEU A 199 -2.90 -13.09 -7.30
C LEU A 199 -2.29 -12.45 -8.55
N THR A 200 -3.04 -11.53 -9.16
CA THR A 200 -2.65 -10.88 -10.40
C THR A 200 -2.14 -9.47 -10.11
N PHE A 201 -0.98 -9.11 -10.65
CA PHE A 201 -0.42 -7.77 -10.53
C PHE A 201 0.41 -7.37 -11.75
N ALA A 202 0.66 -6.07 -11.93
CA ALA A 202 1.47 -5.57 -13.05
C ALA A 202 2.85 -5.07 -12.61
N ARG A 203 3.88 -5.32 -13.41
CA ARG A 203 5.26 -4.87 -13.19
C ARG A 203 5.85 -4.20 -14.43
N LYS A 204 6.75 -3.22 -14.24
CA LYS A 204 7.50 -2.61 -15.35
C LYS A 204 8.52 -3.59 -15.92
N ARG A 205 8.91 -3.42 -17.19
CA ARG A 205 9.96 -4.20 -17.87
C ARG A 205 11.26 -4.32 -17.05
N SER A 206 11.69 -3.24 -16.41
CA SER A 206 12.92 -3.21 -15.59
C SER A 206 12.76 -3.79 -14.18
N ASP A 207 11.55 -4.15 -13.75
CA ASP A 207 11.30 -4.61 -12.39
C ASP A 207 11.98 -5.96 -12.14
N LYS A 208 12.73 -6.05 -11.04
CA LYS A 208 13.47 -7.26 -10.65
C LYS A 208 12.56 -8.45 -10.37
N LEU A 209 11.35 -8.22 -9.87
CA LEU A 209 10.40 -9.32 -9.66
C LEU A 209 9.95 -9.90 -11.00
N LEU A 210 9.66 -9.07 -12.00
CA LEU A 210 9.31 -9.55 -13.35
C LEU A 210 10.44 -10.40 -13.95
N GLN A 211 11.69 -9.97 -13.80
CA GLN A 211 12.86 -10.72 -14.27
C GLN A 211 12.93 -12.11 -13.62
N MET A 212 12.73 -12.20 -12.30
CA MET A 212 12.71 -13.49 -11.60
C MET A 212 11.57 -14.41 -12.06
N PHE A 213 10.38 -13.86 -12.39
CA PHE A 213 9.29 -14.66 -12.95
C PHE A 213 9.61 -15.18 -14.36
N ARG A 214 10.31 -14.40 -15.19
CA ARG A 214 10.76 -14.82 -16.52
C ARG A 214 11.84 -15.90 -16.44
N GLU A 215 12.81 -15.74 -15.55
CA GLU A 215 13.85 -16.74 -15.29
C GLU A 215 13.26 -18.08 -14.82
N ALA A 216 12.15 -18.03 -14.09
CA ALA A 216 11.40 -19.22 -13.67
C ALA A 216 10.43 -19.77 -14.74
N GLY A 217 10.39 -19.19 -15.94
CA GLY A 217 9.51 -19.62 -17.04
C GLY A 217 8.03 -19.35 -16.78
N ARG A 218 7.69 -18.39 -15.93
CA ARG A 218 6.29 -18.04 -15.56
C ARG A 218 5.71 -16.87 -16.35
N CYS A 219 6.53 -16.18 -17.15
CA CYS A 219 6.12 -15.07 -18.00
C CYS A 219 6.94 -15.07 -19.29
N GLU A 220 6.33 -14.62 -20.40
CA GLU A 220 7.03 -14.40 -21.67
C GLU A 220 7.96 -13.17 -21.60
N GLU A 221 9.01 -13.17 -22.42
CA GLU A 221 10.01 -12.09 -22.53
C GLU A 221 9.54 -10.86 -23.35
#